data_AF-A0A0C9SQQ5-F1
#
_entry.id   AF-A0A0C9SQQ5-F1
#
_cell.length_a   1.000
_cell.length_b   1.000
_cell.length_c   1.000
_cell.angle_alpha   90.00
_cell.angle_beta   90.00
_cell.angle_gamma   90.00
#
_symmetry.space_group_name_H-M   'P 1'
#
loop_
_entity.id
_entity.type
_entity.pdbx_description
1 polymer ?
#
loop_
_entity_poly.entity_id
_entity_poly.type
_entity_poly.pdbx_seq_one_letter_code
_entity_poly.pdbx_strand_id
1 'polypeptide(L)'
;MTGSDDIDPGPTNVKIPKPQAFSSNKSVFADWLQHVQMYSSFHSNCTEKEHILITLSLMNQGYANIWSSAYYRKEEAKSIRTKFDWDEFVCALKESFAPINETGLAHTRLCELKQGNTLTDQFVTMFEQLMVEAGYSTVRNNSTDADHLIDILKANANRVIIQAVEDYDDMFSSHDFNLWMEKLRRRGKALEARNNGRVLSTTSSVSTRAPPVFPRYAPSPMTAAPTPSTVTQPTIANAPTVP
;
A
#
# COMPACT_ATOMS: atom_id res chain seq x y z
N MET A 1 38.48 -9.66 -42.83
CA MET A 1 37.20 -10.39 -42.88
C MET A 1 36.84 -10.79 -41.46
N THR A 2 35.96 -10.04 -40.81
CA THR A 2 35.12 -10.47 -39.68
C THR A 2 33.92 -9.52 -39.69
N GLY A 3 32.75 -10.08 -40.00
CA GLY A 3 31.52 -9.36 -40.25
C GLY A 3 30.95 -8.74 -38.97
N SER A 4 30.41 -7.53 -39.13
CA SER A 4 29.40 -6.98 -38.21
C SER A 4 28.10 -7.75 -38.45
N ASP A 5 27.64 -8.47 -37.44
CA ASP A 5 26.24 -8.88 -37.34
C ASP A 5 25.42 -7.64 -37.00
N ASP A 6 24.96 -6.93 -38.05
CA ASP A 6 23.87 -5.98 -37.95
C ASP A 6 22.59 -6.77 -37.62
N ILE A 7 22.24 -6.84 -36.35
CA ILE A 7 20.90 -7.24 -35.92
C ILE A 7 19.97 -6.09 -36.29
N ASP A 8 19.34 -6.19 -37.46
CA ASP A 8 18.17 -5.41 -37.84
C ASP A 8 17.04 -5.71 -36.84
N PRO A 9 16.61 -4.75 -36.00
CA PRO A 9 15.40 -4.94 -35.19
C PRO A 9 14.21 -4.85 -36.15
N GLY A 10 13.86 -5.99 -36.74
CA GLY A 10 12.67 -6.12 -37.58
C GLY A 10 11.43 -5.51 -36.91
N PRO A 11 10.43 -5.06 -37.68
CA PRO A 11 9.31 -4.28 -37.17
C PRO A 11 8.57 -5.05 -36.08
N THR A 12 8.71 -4.60 -34.84
CA THR A 12 8.02 -5.15 -33.68
C THR A 12 6.53 -4.86 -33.85
N ASN A 13 5.75 -5.88 -34.23
CA ASN A 13 4.28 -5.86 -34.26
C ASN A 13 3.72 -5.88 -32.83
N VAL A 14 4.18 -4.98 -31.97
CA VAL A 14 3.67 -4.82 -30.61
C VAL A 14 2.37 -4.02 -30.72
N LYS A 15 1.24 -4.67 -30.39
CA LYS A 15 -0.07 -4.02 -30.32
C LYS A 15 -0.34 -3.62 -28.88
N ILE A 16 -0.32 -2.31 -28.59
CA ILE A 16 -0.78 -1.82 -27.30
C ILE A 16 -2.31 -1.77 -27.31
N PRO A 17 -2.99 -2.33 -26.30
CA PRO A 17 -4.44 -2.25 -26.21
C PRO A 17 -4.88 -0.79 -26.09
N LYS A 18 -5.92 -0.42 -26.84
CA LYS A 18 -6.53 0.90 -26.74
C LYS A 18 -7.08 1.11 -25.31
N PRO A 19 -6.85 2.28 -24.69
CA PRO A 19 -7.41 2.59 -23.37
C PRO A 19 -8.94 2.51 -23.37
N GLN A 20 -9.52 2.26 -22.20
CA GLN A 20 -10.96 2.20 -22.04
C GLN A 20 -11.62 3.58 -22.21
N ALA A 21 -12.92 3.58 -22.51
CA ALA A 21 -13.72 4.79 -22.54
C ALA A 21 -13.86 5.41 -21.14
N PHE A 22 -13.89 6.73 -21.06
CA PHE A 22 -14.03 7.48 -19.82
C PHE A 22 -15.37 8.19 -19.75
N SER A 23 -16.03 8.09 -18.59
CA SER A 23 -17.40 8.61 -18.38
C SER A 23 -17.46 9.88 -17.54
N SER A 24 -16.71 9.93 -16.43
CA SER A 24 -16.50 11.08 -15.53
C SER A 24 -16.01 10.69 -14.12
N ASN A 25 -15.76 9.41 -13.85
CA ASN A 25 -15.41 8.97 -12.50
C ASN A 25 -14.01 9.47 -12.09
N LYS A 26 -13.96 10.45 -11.18
CA LYS A 26 -12.73 11.07 -10.69
C LYS A 26 -11.77 10.10 -10.00
N SER A 27 -12.29 9.02 -9.40
CA SER A 27 -11.46 8.04 -8.68
C SER A 27 -10.56 7.19 -9.59
N VAL A 28 -10.92 7.07 -10.87
CA VAL A 28 -10.16 6.30 -11.87
C VAL A 28 -9.50 7.19 -12.92
N PHE A 29 -9.62 8.51 -12.77
CA PHE A 29 -9.17 9.47 -13.78
C PHE A 29 -7.64 9.44 -13.95
N ALA A 30 -6.89 9.37 -12.84
CA ALA A 30 -5.44 9.34 -12.86
C ALA A 30 -4.90 8.10 -13.62
N ASP A 31 -5.37 6.91 -13.23
CA ASP A 31 -5.05 5.65 -13.89
C ASP A 31 -5.44 5.66 -15.38
N TRP A 32 -6.62 6.20 -15.70
CA TRP A 32 -7.09 6.31 -17.08
C TRP A 32 -6.18 7.23 -17.91
N LEU A 33 -5.84 8.42 -17.38
CA LEU A 33 -4.98 9.37 -18.08
C LEU A 33 -3.57 8.81 -18.28
N GLN A 34 -3.03 8.08 -17.29
CA GLN A 34 -1.75 7.39 -17.41
C GLN A 34 -1.76 6.35 -18.53
N HIS A 35 -2.84 5.54 -18.64
CA HIS A 35 -2.98 4.59 -19.74
C HIS A 35 -3.08 5.26 -21.11
N VAL A 36 -3.76 6.41 -21.21
CA VAL A 36 -3.82 7.22 -22.44
C VAL A 36 -2.43 7.73 -22.81
N GLN A 37 -1.68 8.27 -21.85
CA GLN A 37 -0.31 8.74 -22.07
C GLN A 37 0.60 7.62 -22.54
N MET A 38 0.57 6.46 -21.88
CA MET A 38 1.35 5.28 -22.28
C MET A 38 1.00 4.81 -23.70
N TYR A 39 -0.28 4.78 -24.04
CA TYR A 39 -0.74 4.44 -25.39
C TYR A 39 -0.20 5.42 -26.43
N SER A 40 -0.25 6.73 -26.15
CA SER A 40 0.26 7.78 -27.04
C SER A 40 1.78 7.74 -27.18
N SER A 41 2.53 7.51 -26.10
CA SER A 41 3.99 7.40 -26.14
C SER A 41 4.50 6.29 -27.06
N PHE A 42 3.72 5.21 -27.20
CA PHE A 42 4.03 4.12 -28.13
C PHE A 42 3.76 4.47 -29.60
N HIS A 43 2.77 5.33 -29.86
CA HIS A 43 2.44 5.80 -31.20
C HIS A 43 3.19 7.11 -31.50
N SER A 44 4.52 7.09 -31.39
CA SER A 44 5.43 8.25 -31.44
C SER A 44 5.36 9.14 -32.70
N ASN A 45 4.56 8.76 -33.69
CA ASN A 45 4.36 9.51 -34.94
C ASN A 45 3.09 10.37 -34.94
N CYS A 46 2.30 10.36 -33.87
CA CYS A 46 1.10 11.19 -33.76
C CYS A 46 1.45 12.62 -33.35
N THR A 47 0.80 13.58 -34.00
CA THR A 47 0.84 15.00 -33.64
C THR A 47 0.12 15.25 -32.32
N GLU A 48 0.45 16.34 -31.62
CA GLU A 48 -0.29 16.77 -30.40
C GLU A 48 -1.80 16.87 -30.64
N LYS A 49 -2.20 17.37 -31.82
CA LYS A 49 -3.61 17.42 -32.22
C LYS A 49 -4.23 16.03 -32.27
N GLU A 50 -3.56 15.06 -32.91
CA GLU A 50 -4.06 13.69 -32.98
C GLU A 50 -4.14 13.04 -31.60
N HIS A 51 -3.16 13.28 -30.71
CA HIS A 51 -3.22 12.81 -29.32
C HIS A 51 -4.46 13.34 -28.60
N ILE A 52 -4.74 14.63 -28.74
CA ILE A 52 -5.91 15.28 -28.14
C ILE A 52 -7.18 14.68 -28.72
N LEU A 53 -7.29 14.54 -30.04
CA LEU A 53 -8.48 13.97 -30.70
C LEU A 53 -8.73 12.52 -30.32
N ILE A 54 -7.68 11.69 -30.23
CA ILE A 54 -7.78 10.31 -29.76
C ILE A 54 -8.31 10.30 -28.32
N THR A 55 -7.75 11.14 -27.45
CA THR A 55 -8.19 11.24 -26.05
C THR A 55 -9.65 11.69 -25.94
N LEU A 56 -10.05 12.72 -26.69
CA LEU A 56 -11.44 13.18 -26.74
C LEU A 56 -12.39 12.07 -27.25
N SER A 57 -11.96 11.25 -28.21
CA SER A 57 -12.75 10.12 -28.71
C SER A 57 -13.01 9.01 -27.67
N LEU A 58 -12.13 8.90 -26.67
CA LEU A 58 -12.28 7.99 -25.53
C LEU A 58 -13.24 8.55 -24.47
N MET A 59 -13.45 9.87 -24.45
CA MET A 59 -14.38 10.55 -23.55
C MET A 59 -15.79 10.60 -24.16
N ASN A 60 -16.38 9.44 -24.43
CA ASN A 60 -17.63 9.33 -25.18
C ASN A 60 -18.84 8.92 -24.32
N GLN A 61 -18.69 8.89 -22.99
CA GLN A 61 -19.74 8.55 -22.04
C GLN A 61 -19.98 9.68 -21.03
N GLY A 62 -21.17 9.70 -20.43
CA GLY A 62 -21.49 10.56 -19.29
C GLY A 62 -21.19 12.05 -19.49
N TYR A 63 -20.79 12.70 -18.40
CA TYR A 63 -20.39 14.11 -18.41
C TYR A 63 -19.12 14.36 -19.23
N ALA A 64 -18.23 13.36 -19.35
CA ALA A 64 -17.01 13.45 -20.14
C ALA A 64 -17.29 13.69 -21.64
N ASN A 65 -18.38 13.15 -22.19
CA ASN A 65 -18.80 13.42 -23.58
C ASN A 65 -19.22 14.88 -23.80
N ILE A 66 -19.98 15.44 -22.86
CA ILE A 66 -20.41 16.83 -22.92
C ILE A 66 -19.18 17.74 -22.85
N TRP A 67 -18.27 17.45 -21.91
CA TRP A 67 -17.04 18.20 -21.73
C TRP A 67 -16.12 18.10 -22.96
N SER A 68 -15.91 16.89 -23.51
CA SER A 68 -15.02 16.67 -24.67
C SER A 68 -15.53 17.41 -25.90
N SER A 69 -16.84 17.37 -26.14
CA SER A 69 -17.49 18.13 -27.22
C SER A 69 -17.34 19.64 -27.02
N ALA A 70 -17.48 20.14 -25.79
CA ALA A 70 -17.32 21.56 -25.49
C ALA A 70 -15.86 22.02 -25.65
N TYR A 71 -14.91 21.23 -25.16
CA TYR A 71 -13.47 21.49 -25.31
C TYR A 71 -13.09 21.55 -26.79
N TYR A 72 -13.49 20.56 -27.59
CA TYR A 72 -13.20 20.53 -29.02
C TYR A 72 -13.71 21.78 -29.75
N ARG A 73 -14.97 22.17 -29.52
CA ARG A 73 -15.55 23.38 -30.12
C ARG A 73 -14.83 24.66 -29.69
N LYS A 74 -14.39 24.74 -28.43
CA LYS A 74 -13.61 25.87 -27.92
C LYS A 74 -12.27 25.98 -28.63
N GLU A 75 -11.57 24.86 -28.80
CA GLU A 75 -10.28 24.82 -29.50
C GLU A 75 -10.43 25.13 -31.00
N GLU A 76 -11.47 24.61 -31.68
CA GLU A 76 -11.75 24.97 -33.08
C GLU A 76 -12.07 26.46 -33.28
N ALA A 77 -12.67 27.09 -32.28
CA ALA A 77 -12.99 28.53 -32.32
C ALA A 77 -11.75 29.42 -32.08
N LYS A 78 -10.63 28.86 -31.59
CA LYS A 78 -9.37 29.61 -31.50
C LYS A 78 -8.86 29.90 -32.93
N SER A 79 -8.21 31.05 -33.11
CA SER A 79 -7.64 31.46 -34.41
C SER A 79 -6.74 30.36 -34.98
N ILE A 80 -6.64 30.25 -36.30
CA ILE A 80 -5.81 29.26 -37.04
C ILE A 80 -4.35 29.24 -36.56
N ARG A 81 -3.89 30.30 -35.90
CA ARG A 81 -2.53 30.43 -35.34
C ARG A 81 -2.33 29.75 -33.98
N THR A 82 -3.39 29.37 -33.27
CA THR A 82 -3.28 28.69 -31.98
C THR A 82 -3.21 27.19 -32.21
N LYS A 83 -2.04 26.60 -31.95
CA LYS A 83 -1.81 25.17 -32.05
C LYS A 83 -2.54 24.46 -30.91
N PHE A 84 -3.07 23.28 -31.19
CA PHE A 84 -3.48 22.34 -30.14
C PHE A 84 -2.25 21.98 -29.31
N ASP A 85 -2.29 22.27 -28.01
CA ASP A 85 -1.20 22.04 -27.07
C ASP A 85 -1.57 20.95 -26.07
N TRP A 86 -0.72 19.93 -25.95
CA TRP A 86 -1.00 18.77 -25.10
C TRP A 86 -0.98 19.10 -23.61
N ASP A 87 -0.08 19.99 -23.19
CA ASP A 87 0.06 20.34 -21.78
C ASP A 87 -1.14 21.21 -21.33
N GLU A 88 -1.58 22.17 -22.15
CA GLU A 88 -2.82 22.93 -21.93
C GLU A 88 -4.03 22.00 -21.83
N PHE A 89 -4.13 21.01 -22.70
CA PHE A 89 -5.20 20.01 -22.68
C PHE A 89 -5.20 19.17 -21.39
N VAL A 90 -4.03 18.66 -20.98
CA VAL A 90 -3.89 17.87 -19.75
C VAL A 90 -4.23 18.73 -18.52
N CYS A 91 -3.85 20.00 -18.50
CA CYS A 91 -4.24 20.93 -17.43
C CYS A 91 -5.77 21.06 -17.35
N ALA A 92 -6.43 21.35 -18.47
CA ALA A 92 -7.89 21.49 -18.52
C ALA A 92 -8.63 20.20 -18.11
N LEU A 93 -8.09 19.03 -18.49
CA LEU A 93 -8.60 17.73 -18.06
C LEU A 93 -8.48 17.55 -16.55
N LYS A 94 -7.30 17.82 -15.97
CA LYS A 94 -7.06 17.69 -14.52
C LYS A 94 -7.95 18.63 -13.72
N GLU A 95 -8.10 19.88 -14.15
CA GLU A 95 -9.02 20.84 -13.49
C GLU A 95 -10.47 20.32 -13.42
N SER A 96 -10.90 19.58 -14.44
CA SER A 96 -12.28 19.10 -14.53
C SER A 96 -12.49 17.77 -13.80
N PHE A 97 -11.56 16.83 -13.95
CA PHE A 97 -11.75 15.43 -13.57
C PHE A 97 -10.80 14.92 -12.49
N ALA A 98 -9.71 15.62 -12.17
CA ALA A 98 -8.86 15.20 -11.06
C ALA A 98 -9.59 15.36 -9.72
N PRO A 99 -9.26 14.50 -8.73
CA PRO A 99 -9.66 14.73 -7.34
C PRO A 99 -9.09 16.05 -6.80
N ILE A 100 -9.87 16.78 -6.00
CA ILE A 100 -9.53 18.12 -5.48
C ILE A 100 -8.27 18.10 -4.58
N ASN A 101 -7.88 16.95 -4.04
CA ASN A 101 -6.71 16.80 -3.15
C ASN A 101 -5.97 15.49 -3.39
N GLU A 102 -5.58 15.22 -4.64
CA GLU A 102 -4.91 13.97 -5.00
C GLU A 102 -3.58 13.77 -4.25
N THR A 103 -2.71 14.79 -4.23
CA THR A 103 -1.42 14.72 -3.52
C THR A 103 -1.59 14.53 -2.01
N GLY A 104 -2.52 15.25 -1.37
CA GLY A 104 -2.78 15.08 0.06
C GLY A 104 -3.36 13.71 0.39
N LEU A 105 -4.23 13.17 -0.45
CA LEU A 105 -4.73 11.80 -0.30
C LEU A 105 -3.63 10.75 -0.51
N ALA A 106 -2.70 10.99 -1.44
CA ALA A 106 -1.54 10.14 -1.64
C ALA A 106 -0.62 10.14 -0.42
N HIS A 107 -0.37 11.30 0.20
CA HIS A 107 0.35 11.35 1.49
C HIS A 107 -0.35 10.52 2.57
N THR A 108 -1.67 10.66 2.72
CA THR A 108 -2.43 9.85 3.70
C THR A 108 -2.27 8.36 3.42
N ARG A 109 -2.44 7.94 2.16
CA ARG A 109 -2.26 6.54 1.75
C ARG A 109 -0.85 6.03 1.99
N LEU A 110 0.17 6.86 1.72
CA LEU A 110 1.58 6.51 1.96
C LEU A 110 1.83 6.24 3.45
N CYS A 111 1.31 7.10 4.33
CA CYS A 111 1.40 6.95 5.79
C CYS A 111 0.63 5.73 6.29
N GLU A 112 -0.50 5.38 5.68
CA GLU A 112 -1.37 4.27 6.10
C GLU A 112 -1.00 2.92 5.47
N LEU A 113 -0.17 2.90 4.42
CA LEU A 113 0.21 1.69 3.69
C LEU A 113 0.91 0.69 4.63
N LYS A 114 0.26 -0.42 4.99
CA LYS A 114 0.90 -1.50 5.78
C LYS A 114 1.33 -2.65 4.87
N GLN A 115 2.54 -3.15 5.07
CA GLN A 115 3.01 -4.35 4.36
C GLN A 115 2.13 -5.56 4.66
N GLY A 116 1.79 -5.80 5.93
CA GLY A 116 0.95 -6.93 6.33
C GLY A 116 1.48 -8.27 5.81
N ASN A 117 0.66 -8.98 5.03
CA ASN A 117 1.01 -10.25 4.38
C ASN A 117 1.50 -10.08 2.94
N THR A 118 1.60 -8.84 2.45
CA THR A 118 2.04 -8.52 1.09
C THR A 118 3.55 -8.68 0.98
N LEU A 119 4.00 -9.40 -0.06
CA LEU A 119 5.43 -9.61 -0.31
C LEU A 119 6.17 -8.29 -0.41
N THR A 120 7.43 -8.30 0.03
CA THR A 120 8.24 -7.09 0.18
C THR A 120 8.39 -6.34 -1.14
N ASP A 121 8.57 -7.06 -2.26
CA ASP A 121 8.65 -6.41 -3.57
C ASP A 121 7.36 -5.68 -3.94
N GLN A 122 6.20 -6.30 -3.70
CA GLN A 122 4.90 -5.67 -3.97
C GLN A 122 4.67 -4.46 -3.05
N PHE A 123 4.99 -4.58 -1.76
CA PHE A 123 4.92 -3.48 -0.82
C PHE A 123 5.80 -2.30 -1.25
N VAL A 124 7.05 -2.58 -1.64
CA VAL A 124 7.98 -1.55 -2.09
C VAL A 124 7.50 -0.86 -3.36
N THR A 125 6.96 -1.62 -4.33
CA THR A 125 6.36 -1.03 -5.54
C THR A 125 5.18 -0.11 -5.23
N MET A 126 4.28 -0.52 -4.33
CA MET A 126 3.16 0.33 -3.90
C MET A 126 3.66 1.58 -3.16
N PHE A 127 4.70 1.44 -2.34
CA PHE A 127 5.32 2.55 -1.61
C PHE A 127 5.91 3.59 -2.58
N GLU A 128 6.68 3.14 -3.58
CA GLU A 128 7.27 4.02 -4.60
C GLU A 128 6.21 4.71 -5.45
N GLN A 129 5.15 4.00 -5.81
CA GLN A 129 4.03 4.60 -6.54
C GLN A 129 3.39 5.73 -5.72
N LEU A 130 3.06 5.47 -4.46
CA LEU A 130 2.46 6.48 -3.56
C LEU A 130 3.41 7.64 -3.28
N MET A 131 4.72 7.41 -3.22
CA MET A 131 5.71 8.48 -3.14
C MET A 131 5.62 9.44 -4.32
N VAL A 132 5.56 8.92 -5.54
CA VAL A 132 5.46 9.75 -6.75
C VAL A 132 4.16 10.54 -6.74
N GLU A 133 3.03 9.91 -6.40
CA GLU A 133 1.73 10.57 -6.28
C GLU A 133 1.70 11.65 -5.18
N ALA A 134 2.45 11.44 -4.09
CA ALA A 134 2.63 12.39 -2.99
C ALA A 134 3.68 13.47 -3.29
N GLY A 135 4.29 13.50 -4.49
CA GLY A 135 5.24 14.54 -4.87
C GLY A 135 6.71 14.28 -4.50
N TYR A 136 7.05 13.07 -4.03
CA TYR A 136 8.42 12.65 -3.71
C TYR A 136 9.15 12.00 -4.89
N SER A 137 8.93 12.50 -6.12
CA SER A 137 9.49 11.89 -7.34
C SER A 137 11.02 11.91 -7.43
N THR A 138 11.68 12.81 -6.69
CA THR A 138 13.14 12.84 -6.56
C THR A 138 13.50 13.16 -5.12
N VAL A 139 13.88 12.14 -4.36
CA VAL A 139 14.30 12.28 -2.95
C VAL A 139 15.81 12.37 -2.90
N ARG A 140 16.32 13.50 -2.39
CA ARG A 140 17.74 13.64 -2.12
C ARG A 140 18.08 12.90 -0.82
N ASN A 141 19.09 12.03 -0.86
CA ASN A 141 19.61 11.39 0.36
C ASN A 141 20.03 12.46 1.40
N ASN A 142 19.96 12.12 2.69
CA ASN A 142 20.30 13.01 3.80
C ASN A 142 19.49 14.32 3.78
N SER A 143 18.19 14.21 3.56
CA SER A 143 17.24 15.32 3.59
C SER A 143 16.09 15.00 4.55
N THR A 144 15.37 16.03 4.98
CA THR A 144 14.17 15.86 5.82
C THR A 144 13.12 14.98 5.15
N ASP A 145 13.00 15.04 3.82
CA ASP A 145 12.09 14.15 3.08
C ASP A 145 12.58 12.71 3.11
N ALA A 146 13.89 12.47 2.98
CA ALA A 146 14.46 11.13 3.11
C ALA A 146 14.21 10.56 4.51
N ASP A 147 14.44 11.36 5.55
CA ASP A 147 14.21 10.95 6.94
C ASP A 147 12.75 10.61 7.20
N HIS A 148 11.84 11.48 6.75
CA HIS A 148 10.41 11.24 6.87
C HIS A 148 9.98 9.95 6.17
N LEU A 149 10.48 9.70 4.96
CA LEU A 149 10.14 8.49 4.20
C LEU A 149 10.72 7.22 4.83
N ILE A 150 11.93 7.29 5.40
CA ILE A 150 12.51 6.19 6.19
C ILE A 150 11.62 5.90 7.41
N ASP A 151 11.15 6.93 8.12
CA ASP A 151 10.28 6.75 9.29
C ASP A 151 8.94 6.09 8.91
N ILE A 152 8.31 6.54 7.82
CA ILE A 152 7.10 5.89 7.30
C ILE A 152 7.43 4.43 6.95
N LEU A 153 8.52 4.17 6.21
CA LEU A 153 8.92 2.82 5.79
C LEU A 153 9.10 1.89 7.00
N LYS A 154 9.80 2.34 8.04
CA LYS A 154 10.03 1.60 9.30
C LYS A 154 8.73 1.30 10.03
N ALA A 155 7.79 2.25 10.07
CA ALA A 155 6.50 2.09 10.74
C ALA A 155 5.53 1.14 10.00
N ASN A 156 5.77 0.93 8.70
CA ASN A 156 4.80 0.33 7.79
C ASN A 156 5.22 -1.03 7.22
N ALA A 157 6.52 -1.27 7.08
CA ALA A 157 7.07 -2.55 6.67
C ALA A 157 6.99 -3.59 7.78
N ASN A 158 7.18 -4.87 7.42
CA ASN A 158 7.20 -5.95 8.37
C ASN A 158 8.37 -5.80 9.35
N ARG A 159 8.06 -5.80 10.65
CA ARG A 159 9.04 -5.55 11.72
C ARG A 159 10.25 -6.49 11.70
N VAL A 160 10.08 -7.77 11.34
CA VAL A 160 11.21 -8.71 11.29
C VAL A 160 12.16 -8.35 10.14
N ILE A 161 11.61 -7.88 9.02
CA ILE A 161 12.40 -7.45 7.88
C ILE A 161 13.14 -6.14 8.22
N ILE A 162 12.46 -5.19 8.88
CA ILE A 162 13.10 -3.95 9.36
C ILE A 162 14.27 -4.25 10.29
N GLN A 163 14.09 -5.12 11.29
CA GLN A 163 15.18 -5.50 12.19
C GLN A 163 16.36 -6.11 11.43
N ALA A 164 16.10 -7.01 10.48
CA ALA A 164 17.16 -7.62 9.66
C ALA A 164 17.88 -6.61 8.73
N VAL A 165 17.25 -5.47 8.42
CA VAL A 165 17.88 -4.36 7.70
C VAL A 165 18.70 -3.52 8.66
N GLU A 166 18.18 -3.21 9.84
CA GLU A 166 18.88 -2.46 10.90
C GLU A 166 20.14 -3.18 11.40
N ASP A 167 20.17 -4.51 11.33
CA ASP A 167 21.34 -5.34 11.65
C ASP A 167 22.52 -5.18 10.67
N TYR A 168 22.35 -4.47 9.54
CA TYR A 168 23.50 -4.04 8.74
C TYR A 168 24.25 -2.91 9.45
N ASP A 169 25.59 -2.97 9.41
CA ASP A 169 26.45 -1.88 9.88
C ASP A 169 25.97 -0.53 9.29
N ASP A 170 25.88 0.47 10.15
CA ASP A 170 25.49 1.86 9.85
C ASP A 170 24.06 2.08 9.34
N MET A 171 23.25 1.03 9.14
CA MET A 171 21.89 1.18 8.60
C MET A 171 20.94 1.84 9.60
N PHE A 172 21.07 1.49 10.88
CA PHE A 172 20.19 2.02 11.94
C PHE A 172 20.16 3.55 11.97
N SER A 173 21.31 4.19 11.71
CA SER A 173 21.49 5.64 11.68
C SER A 173 21.62 6.22 10.26
N SER A 174 21.39 5.41 9.22
CA SER A 174 21.50 5.86 7.85
C SER A 174 20.32 6.75 7.46
N HIS A 175 20.63 7.89 6.85
CA HIS A 175 19.69 8.84 6.25
C HIS A 175 19.57 8.67 4.72
N ASP A 176 20.11 7.56 4.19
CA ASP A 176 20.06 7.21 2.78
C ASP A 176 18.82 6.38 2.48
N PHE A 177 17.76 7.05 2.01
CA PHE A 177 16.49 6.40 1.68
C PHE A 177 16.63 5.36 0.57
N ASN A 178 17.44 5.61 -0.45
CA ASN A 178 17.64 4.67 -1.56
C ASN A 178 18.34 3.39 -1.06
N LEU A 179 19.32 3.54 -0.18
CA LEU A 179 19.98 2.40 0.47
C LEU A 179 18.99 1.60 1.33
N TRP A 180 18.13 2.28 2.09
CA TRP A 180 17.04 1.63 2.85
C TRP A 180 16.13 0.79 1.95
N MET A 181 15.68 1.33 0.83
CA MET A 181 14.83 0.62 -0.15
C MET A 181 15.54 -0.59 -0.79
N GLU A 182 16.84 -0.46 -1.10
CA GLU A 182 17.66 -1.56 -1.62
C GLU A 182 17.77 -2.70 -0.60
N LYS A 183 18.14 -2.37 0.65
CA LYS A 183 18.32 -3.38 1.70
C LYS A 183 17.01 -4.02 2.12
N LEU A 184 15.91 -3.27 2.18
CA LEU A 184 14.59 -3.79 2.47
C LEU A 184 14.18 -4.85 1.45
N ARG A 185 14.27 -4.55 0.15
CA ARG A 185 13.99 -5.54 -0.90
C ARG A 185 14.86 -6.79 -0.77
N ARG A 186 16.17 -6.61 -0.56
CA ARG A 186 17.13 -7.72 -0.46
C ARG A 186 16.81 -8.62 0.74
N ARG A 187 16.58 -8.05 1.92
CA ARG A 187 16.27 -8.81 3.15
C ARG A 187 14.89 -9.44 3.08
N GLY A 188 13.90 -8.71 2.58
CA GLY A 188 12.54 -9.21 2.41
C GLY A 188 12.49 -10.46 1.54
N LYS A 189 13.08 -10.39 0.33
CA LYS A 189 13.19 -11.55 -0.56
C LYS A 189 13.88 -12.74 0.10
N ALA A 190 14.99 -12.50 0.80
CA ALA A 190 15.74 -13.58 1.46
C ALA A 190 14.94 -14.26 2.58
N LEU A 191 14.20 -13.49 3.39
CA LEU A 191 13.37 -14.03 4.47
C LEU A 191 12.12 -14.73 3.93
N GLU A 192 11.48 -14.16 2.91
CA GLU A 192 10.31 -14.75 2.26
C GLU A 192 10.67 -16.06 1.55
N ALA A 193 11.81 -16.13 0.87
CA ALA A 193 12.31 -17.36 0.26
C ALA A 193 12.52 -18.49 1.29
N ARG A 194 12.99 -18.14 2.49
CA ARG A 194 13.12 -19.10 3.61
C ARG A 194 11.79 -19.52 4.22
N ASN A 195 10.74 -18.73 3.99
CA ASN A 195 9.40 -18.95 4.52
C ASN A 195 8.39 -19.34 3.42
N ASN A 196 8.82 -20.21 2.50
CA ASN A 196 8.00 -20.75 1.40
C ASN A 196 7.32 -19.66 0.54
N GLY A 197 7.99 -18.53 0.32
CA GLY A 197 7.47 -17.41 -0.45
C GLY A 197 6.36 -16.63 0.26
N ARG A 198 6.37 -16.59 1.60
CA ARG A 198 5.41 -15.83 2.41
C ARG A 198 6.13 -14.85 3.32
N VAL A 199 5.50 -13.72 3.59
CA VAL A 199 5.97 -12.77 4.60
C VAL A 199 5.99 -13.44 5.97
N LEU A 200 7.03 -13.18 6.75
CA LEU A 200 7.16 -13.72 8.11
C LEU A 200 6.07 -13.13 9.01
N SER A 201 5.30 -13.98 9.69
CA SER A 201 4.27 -13.52 10.60
C SER A 201 4.90 -12.87 11.84
N THR A 202 4.58 -11.61 12.07
CA THR A 202 4.93 -10.86 13.30
C THR A 202 3.98 -11.13 14.45
N THR A 203 2.93 -11.94 14.24
CA THR A 203 2.11 -12.44 15.34
C THR A 203 2.96 -13.41 16.15
N SER A 204 3.47 -12.92 17.28
CA SER A 204 3.54 -13.75 18.47
C SER A 204 2.14 -14.29 18.71
N SER A 205 1.79 -15.40 18.09
CA SER A 205 0.83 -16.31 18.69
C SER A 205 1.50 -16.72 19.99
N VAL A 206 1.18 -16.01 21.08
CA VAL A 206 1.22 -16.62 22.38
C VAL A 206 0.29 -17.82 22.22
N SER A 207 0.89 -18.98 21.92
CA SER A 207 0.27 -20.24 22.21
C SER A 207 -0.03 -20.13 23.69
N THR A 208 -1.28 -19.92 24.04
CA THR A 208 -1.78 -20.12 25.40
C THR A 208 -1.58 -21.60 25.69
N ARG A 209 -0.35 -21.97 26.03
CA ARG A 209 -0.08 -23.22 26.70
C ARG A 209 -0.91 -23.12 27.96
N ALA A 210 -1.89 -24.00 28.09
CA ALA A 210 -2.72 -24.10 29.27
C ALA A 210 -1.81 -23.98 30.51
N PRO A 211 -2.21 -23.19 31.53
CA PRO A 211 -1.41 -23.08 32.75
C PRO A 211 -1.14 -24.48 33.29
N PRO A 212 0.05 -24.73 33.89
CA PRO A 212 0.34 -26.03 34.46
C PRO A 212 -0.77 -26.39 35.47
N VAL A 213 -1.47 -27.48 35.19
CA VAL A 213 -2.42 -28.06 36.14
C VAL A 213 -1.57 -28.57 37.30
N PHE A 214 -1.53 -27.82 38.40
CA PHE A 214 -1.00 -28.32 39.65
C PHE A 214 -1.91 -29.48 40.10
N PRO A 215 -1.37 -30.67 40.40
CA PRO A 215 -2.17 -31.75 40.95
C PRO A 215 -2.81 -31.27 42.26
N ARG A 216 -4.15 -31.22 42.32
CA ARG A 216 -4.85 -31.14 43.59
C ARG A 216 -4.48 -32.39 44.37
N TYR A 217 -3.78 -32.23 45.49
CA TYR A 217 -3.61 -33.30 46.46
C TYR A 217 -4.99 -33.80 46.88
N ALA A 218 -5.32 -35.03 46.50
CA ALA A 218 -6.42 -35.76 47.09
C ALA A 218 -5.98 -36.19 48.49
N PRO A 219 -6.75 -35.91 49.56
CA PRO A 219 -6.45 -36.47 50.87
C PRO A 219 -6.74 -37.97 50.85
N SER A 220 -5.72 -38.76 51.20
CA SER A 220 -5.85 -40.21 51.37
C SER A 220 -6.79 -40.55 52.55
N PRO A 221 -7.57 -41.63 52.45
CA PRO A 221 -8.48 -42.06 53.52
C PRO A 221 -7.71 -42.73 54.65
N MET A 222 -7.85 -42.22 55.89
CA MET A 222 -7.45 -42.97 57.09
C MET A 222 -8.64 -43.78 57.61
N THR A 223 -8.43 -45.10 57.70
CA THR A 223 -9.34 -46.10 58.26
C THR A 223 -9.40 -46.00 59.80
N ALA A 224 -10.59 -46.23 60.36
CA ALA A 224 -11.09 -46.13 61.74
C ALA A 224 -10.30 -46.96 62.81
N ALA A 225 -10.47 -46.89 64.15
CA ALA A 225 -11.56 -46.54 65.09
C ALA A 225 -10.95 -46.42 66.54
N PRO A 226 -11.66 -46.45 67.71
CA PRO A 226 -13.08 -46.24 68.09
C PRO A 226 -13.31 -45.23 69.28
N THR A 227 -14.59 -44.93 69.59
CA THR A 227 -15.18 -44.17 70.75
C THR A 227 -15.15 -44.97 72.08
N PRO A 228 -15.53 -44.48 73.32
CA PRO A 228 -16.45 -43.39 73.78
C PRO A 228 -15.92 -42.52 74.98
N SER A 229 -16.51 -41.42 75.50
CA SER A 229 -17.75 -41.30 76.32
C SER A 229 -18.08 -39.83 76.69
N THR A 230 -19.39 -39.56 76.79
CA THR A 230 -20.21 -38.60 77.59
C THR A 230 -19.55 -37.55 78.51
N VAL A 231 -20.10 -36.31 78.55
CA VAL A 231 -20.69 -35.65 79.76
C VAL A 231 -21.16 -34.18 79.50
N THR A 232 -22.46 -33.97 79.75
CA THR A 232 -23.27 -32.79 80.15
C THR A 232 -23.31 -31.44 79.41
N GLN A 233 -24.56 -31.11 79.07
CA GLN A 233 -25.19 -29.81 78.80
C GLN A 233 -25.37 -28.97 80.10
N PRO A 234 -25.50 -27.64 79.99
CA PRO A 234 -26.60 -26.98 80.70
C PRO A 234 -27.42 -26.00 79.83
N THR A 235 -28.58 -25.67 80.38
CA THR A 235 -29.81 -25.15 79.77
C THR A 235 -30.03 -23.65 80.07
N ILE A 236 -30.98 -23.02 79.34
CA ILE A 236 -31.81 -21.82 79.67
C ILE A 236 -31.23 -20.49 79.10
N ALA A 237 -31.96 -19.54 78.47
CA ALA A 237 -33.39 -19.19 78.48
C ALA A 237 -33.87 -18.51 77.17
N ASN A 238 -35.18 -18.61 76.94
CA ASN A 238 -35.98 -17.85 75.97
C ASN A 238 -36.11 -16.35 76.33
N ALA A 239 -36.38 -15.52 75.33
CA ALA A 239 -37.13 -14.26 75.50
C ALA A 239 -38.16 -14.09 74.35
N PRO A 240 -39.36 -13.53 74.62
CA PRO A 240 -40.54 -13.71 73.77
C PRO A 240 -40.88 -12.52 72.86
N THR A 241 -41.69 -12.84 71.85
CA THR A 241 -42.41 -11.96 70.92
C THR A 241 -43.63 -11.31 71.59
N VAL A 242 -43.95 -10.06 71.25
CA VAL A 242 -45.28 -9.43 71.45
C VAL A 242 -45.55 -8.46 70.28
N PRO A 243 -46.81 -8.02 70.06
CA PRO A 243 -47.59 -8.16 68.82
C PRO A 243 -47.46 -7.01 67.81
#